data_AF-A0A3M1AVT2-F1
#
_entry.id   AF-A0A3M1AVT2-F1
#
_cell.length_a   1.000
_cell.length_b   1.000
_cell.length_c   1.000
_cell.angle_alpha   90.00
_cell.angle_beta   90.00
_cell.angle_gamma   90.00
#
_symmetry.space_group_name_H-M   'P 1'
#
loop_
_entity.id
_entity.type
_entity.pdbx_description
1 polymer ?
#
loop_
_entity_poly.entity_id
_entity_poly.type
_entity_poly.pdbx_seq_one_letter_code
_entity_poly.pdbx_strand_id
1 'polypeptide(L)'
;MDAKRRKEEGLAIVLAFFTTTIFFLTTPITPSNGGYDSDGLVYGVMAGAPLLPPQEAAYVRRMAPWCYRIVSPAIASLLPFDPLTNFRVMAFLANFSSLLLLFRILRRLAFSRFLSVVGLLFYAGSFWTLKFSFYSPAYIDDETQFFLLLLIDATLSRRWRLL
;
A
#
# COMPACT_ATOMS: atom_id res chain seq x y z
N MET A 1 -26.52 -13.84 -3.92
CA MET A 1 -25.51 -13.04 -4.65
C MET A 1 -25.47 -13.52 -6.10
N ASP A 2 -25.72 -12.64 -7.07
CA ASP A 2 -25.87 -12.99 -8.49
C ASP A 2 -24.56 -13.60 -9.07
N ALA A 3 -24.67 -14.59 -9.95
CA ALA A 3 -23.54 -15.26 -10.61
C ALA A 3 -22.67 -14.27 -11.40
N LYS A 4 -23.27 -13.22 -11.97
CA LYS A 4 -22.56 -12.14 -12.66
C LYS A 4 -21.62 -11.39 -11.71
N ARG A 5 -22.10 -11.04 -10.52
CA ARG A 5 -21.32 -10.31 -9.50
C ARG A 5 -20.11 -11.11 -9.01
N ARG A 6 -20.30 -12.43 -8.80
CA ARG A 6 -19.20 -13.34 -8.44
C ARG A 6 -18.09 -13.38 -9.48
N LYS A 7 -18.44 -13.37 -10.78
CA LYS A 7 -17.45 -13.33 -11.87
C LYS A 7 -16.67 -12.01 -11.91
N GLU A 8 -17.33 -10.89 -11.62
CA GLU A 8 -16.68 -9.58 -11.55
C GLU A 8 -15.71 -9.48 -10.36
N GLU A 9 -16.10 -9.99 -9.20
CA GLU A 9 -15.23 -10.05 -8.01
C GLU A 9 -14.02 -10.96 -8.25
N GLY A 10 -14.23 -12.14 -8.85
CA GLY A 10 -13.13 -13.03 -9.22
C GLY A 10 -12.14 -12.40 -10.19
N LEU A 11 -12.62 -11.66 -11.21
CA LEU A 11 -11.74 -10.91 -12.11
C LEU A 11 -10.92 -9.87 -11.35
N ALA A 12 -11.56 -9.09 -10.47
CA ALA A 12 -10.88 -8.04 -9.72
C ALA A 12 -9.75 -8.60 -8.84
N ILE A 13 -10.00 -9.74 -8.18
CA ILE A 13 -9.01 -10.44 -7.36
C ILE A 13 -7.83 -10.91 -8.22
N VAL A 14 -8.11 -11.60 -9.32
CA VAL A 14 -7.08 -12.09 -10.23
C VAL A 14 -6.25 -10.93 -10.76
N LEU A 15 -6.90 -9.88 -11.28
CA LEU A 15 -6.22 -8.72 -11.84
C LEU A 15 -5.37 -7.99 -10.79
N ALA A 16 -5.94 -7.68 -9.63
CA ALA A 16 -5.20 -7.03 -8.54
C ALA A 16 -3.99 -7.88 -8.11
N PHE A 17 -4.17 -9.19 -7.92
CA PHE A 17 -3.11 -10.08 -7.50
C PHE A 17 -1.98 -10.14 -8.54
N PHE A 18 -2.30 -10.38 -9.82
CA PHE A 18 -1.30 -10.46 -10.88
C PHE A 18 -0.59 -9.12 -11.08
N THR A 19 -1.31 -8.00 -11.12
CA THR A 19 -0.71 -6.69 -11.28
C THR A 19 0.22 -6.34 -10.12
N THR A 20 -0.23 -6.50 -8.87
CA THR A 20 0.63 -6.27 -7.69
C THR A 20 1.84 -7.19 -7.70
N THR A 21 1.67 -8.48 -8.05
CA THR A 21 2.77 -9.46 -8.12
C THR A 21 3.79 -9.10 -9.19
N ILE A 22 3.36 -8.69 -10.38
CA ILE A 22 4.28 -8.26 -11.44
C ILE A 22 5.13 -7.10 -10.94
N PHE A 23 4.53 -6.06 -10.38
CA PHE A 23 5.28 -4.91 -9.87
C PHE A 23 6.19 -5.29 -8.69
N PHE A 24 5.72 -6.14 -7.78
CA PHE A 24 6.51 -6.63 -6.65
C PHE A 24 7.77 -7.40 -7.07
N LEU A 25 7.66 -8.23 -8.12
CA LEU A 25 8.76 -9.05 -8.62
C LEU A 25 9.70 -8.28 -9.57
N THR A 26 9.20 -7.31 -10.31
CA THR A 26 9.96 -6.62 -11.37
C THR A 26 10.51 -5.25 -10.96
N THR A 27 9.97 -4.64 -9.89
CA THR A 27 10.48 -3.36 -9.41
C THR A 27 11.71 -3.58 -8.55
N PRO A 28 12.88 -3.03 -8.93
CA PRO A 28 14.06 -3.11 -8.08
C PRO A 28 13.87 -2.25 -6.83
N ILE A 29 14.43 -2.69 -5.70
CA ILE A 29 14.52 -1.84 -4.51
C ILE A 29 15.62 -0.79 -4.75
N THR A 30 15.38 0.43 -4.28
CA THR A 30 16.36 1.51 -4.30
C THR A 30 17.69 1.09 -3.65
N PRO A 31 18.86 1.44 -4.22
CA PRO A 31 20.14 1.17 -3.58
C PRO A 31 20.41 2.09 -2.38
N SER A 32 19.68 3.21 -2.26
CA SER A 32 19.90 4.21 -1.22
C SER A 32 19.59 3.67 0.18
N ASN A 33 20.47 3.96 1.13
CA ASN A 33 20.30 3.62 2.55
C ASN A 33 19.95 2.14 2.81
N GLY A 34 20.52 1.22 2.02
CA GLY A 34 20.26 -0.21 2.16
C GLY A 34 18.83 -0.63 1.78
N GLY A 35 18.15 0.13 0.93
CA GLY A 35 16.77 -0.14 0.50
C GLY A 35 15.71 0.72 1.15
N TYR A 36 16.10 1.61 2.07
CA TYR A 36 15.17 2.42 2.86
C TYR A 36 15.01 3.85 2.32
N ASP A 37 15.79 4.28 1.32
CA ASP A 37 15.70 5.65 0.80
C ASP A 37 15.85 6.71 1.91
N SER A 38 15.49 7.96 1.66
CA SER A 38 15.71 9.08 2.58
C SER A 38 14.78 9.03 3.80
N ASP A 39 13.46 9.22 3.64
CA ASP A 39 12.54 9.19 4.80
C ASP A 39 12.30 7.78 5.31
N GLY A 40 12.36 6.78 4.43
CA GLY A 40 12.22 5.38 4.82
C GLY A 40 13.34 4.90 5.74
N LEU A 41 14.52 5.56 5.78
CA LEU A 41 15.54 5.29 6.79
C LEU A 41 14.99 5.52 8.20
N VAL A 42 14.25 6.62 8.40
CA VAL A 42 13.63 6.95 9.69
C VAL A 42 12.60 5.89 10.06
N TYR A 43 11.71 5.53 9.13
CA TYR A 43 10.71 4.48 9.37
C TYR A 43 11.36 3.11 9.63
N GLY A 44 12.43 2.77 8.92
CA GLY A 44 13.24 1.56 9.15
C GLY A 44 13.82 1.51 10.56
N VAL A 45 14.44 2.60 11.02
CA VAL A 45 15.00 2.71 12.38
C VAL A 45 13.90 2.60 13.45
N MET A 46 12.74 3.22 13.22
CA MET A 46 11.56 3.09 14.08
C MET A 46 11.07 1.64 14.15
N ALA A 47 11.10 0.92 13.03
CA ALA A 47 10.74 -0.50 12.95
C ALA A 47 11.82 -1.46 13.51
N GLY A 48 12.97 -0.94 13.96
CA GLY A 48 14.04 -1.72 14.57
C GLY A 48 15.26 -1.97 13.70
N ALA A 49 15.31 -1.47 12.46
CA ALA A 49 16.44 -1.69 11.56
C ALA A 49 17.73 -1.05 12.09
N PRO A 50 18.89 -1.74 12.03
CA PRO A 50 20.16 -1.24 12.53
C PRO A 50 20.85 -0.31 11.50
N LEU A 51 20.17 0.75 11.09
CA LEU A 51 20.63 1.66 10.03
C LEU A 51 21.44 2.87 10.53
N LEU A 52 21.36 3.16 11.83
CA LEU A 52 22.03 4.29 12.48
C LEU A 52 22.78 3.84 13.73
N PRO A 53 23.81 4.60 14.18
CA PRO A 53 24.45 4.39 15.46
C PRO A 53 23.44 4.38 16.63
N PRO A 54 23.68 3.62 17.72
CA PRO A 54 22.70 3.43 18.79
C PRO A 54 22.14 4.73 19.41
N GLN A 55 22.98 5.76 19.53
CA GLN A 55 22.57 7.05 20.10
C GLN A 55 21.60 7.80 19.18
N GLU A 56 21.89 7.82 17.89
CA GLU A 56 21.02 8.44 16.87
C GLU A 56 19.73 7.63 16.68
N ALA A 57 19.83 6.30 16.64
CA ALA A 57 18.66 5.43 16.56
C ALA A 57 17.71 5.62 17.75
N ALA A 58 18.26 5.79 18.97
CA ALA A 58 17.47 6.06 20.16
C ALA A 58 16.78 7.43 20.11
N TYR A 59 17.38 8.42 19.44
CA TYR A 59 16.74 9.72 19.20
C TYR A 59 15.59 9.59 18.19
N VAL A 60 15.83 8.92 17.05
CA VAL A 60 14.82 8.69 16.01
C VAL A 60 13.60 7.94 16.54
N ARG A 61 13.80 6.88 17.33
CA ARG A 61 12.70 6.12 17.95
C ARG A 61 11.88 6.92 18.96
N ARG A 62 12.41 8.05 19.43
CA ARG A 62 11.73 8.98 20.34
C ARG A 62 11.22 10.23 19.63
N MET A 63 11.42 10.37 18.32
CA MET A 63 10.87 11.48 17.55
C MET A 63 9.34 11.48 17.66
N ALA A 64 8.79 12.68 17.77
CA ALA A 64 7.38 12.84 18.03
C ALA A 64 6.50 12.37 16.85
N PRO A 65 5.33 11.77 17.13
CA PRO A 65 4.47 11.13 16.12
C PRO A 65 3.84 12.09 15.10
N TRP A 66 4.00 13.40 15.27
CA TRP A 66 3.54 14.40 14.29
C TRP A 66 4.60 14.70 13.22
N CYS A 67 5.87 14.37 13.46
CA CYS A 67 6.95 14.52 12.47
C CYS A 67 7.00 13.31 11.51
N TYR A 68 6.65 12.13 12.02
CA TYR A 68 6.68 10.87 11.29
C TYR A 68 5.51 10.00 11.73
N ARG A 69 4.90 9.26 10.79
CA ARG A 69 3.72 8.46 11.10
C ARG A 69 4.17 7.12 11.69
N ILE A 70 3.75 6.85 12.92
CA ILE A 70 4.28 5.75 13.76
C ILE A 70 3.59 4.40 13.56
N VAL A 71 2.42 4.37 12.93
CA VAL A 71 1.59 3.14 12.85
C VAL A 71 2.25 2.09 11.96
N SER A 72 2.69 2.48 10.76
CA SER A 72 3.36 1.57 9.83
C SER A 72 4.64 0.95 10.39
N PRO A 73 5.62 1.72 10.93
CA PRO A 73 6.82 1.10 11.51
C PRO A 73 6.51 0.24 12.74
N ALA A 74 5.48 0.59 13.53
CA ALA A 74 5.03 -0.27 14.63
C ALA A 74 4.51 -1.62 14.12
N ILE A 75 3.66 -1.63 13.08
CA ILE A 75 3.19 -2.88 12.46
C ILE A 75 4.37 -3.67 11.87
N ALA A 76 5.27 -3.00 11.15
CA ALA A 76 6.44 -3.62 10.55
C ALA A 76 7.34 -4.29 11.60
N SER A 77 7.50 -3.69 12.79
CA SER A 77 8.28 -4.28 13.90
C SER A 77 7.68 -5.53 14.53
N LEU A 78 6.39 -5.80 14.31
CA LEU A 78 5.69 -6.97 14.86
C LEU A 78 5.77 -8.19 13.93
N LEU A 79 6.16 -8.00 12.68
CA LEU A 79 6.30 -9.07 11.70
C LEU A 79 7.62 -9.82 11.91
N PRO A 80 7.66 -11.14 11.62
CA PRO A 80 8.78 -12.00 12.02
C PRO A 80 9.99 -11.97 11.09
N PHE A 81 9.99 -11.15 10.03
CA PHE A 81 11.10 -11.04 9.08
C PHE A 81 12.00 -9.84 9.41
N ASP A 82 13.00 -9.57 8.57
CA ASP A 82 13.76 -8.33 8.66
C ASP A 82 12.88 -7.10 8.32
N PRO A 83 13.16 -5.90 8.86
CA PRO A 83 12.26 -4.76 8.70
C PRO A 83 11.99 -4.38 7.24
N LEU A 84 12.96 -4.50 6.33
CA LEU A 84 12.77 -4.19 4.92
C LEU A 84 11.78 -5.15 4.28
N THR A 85 11.92 -6.44 4.54
CA THR A 85 10.96 -7.47 4.11
C THR A 85 9.58 -7.24 4.71
N ASN A 86 9.49 -6.86 5.99
CA ASN A 86 8.22 -6.56 6.65
C ASN A 86 7.47 -5.41 5.95
N PHE A 87 8.17 -4.32 5.64
CA PHE A 87 7.63 -3.20 4.86
C PHE A 87 7.19 -3.64 3.45
N ARG A 88 7.98 -4.47 2.76
CA ARG A 88 7.60 -5.00 1.44
C ARG A 88 6.33 -5.87 1.48
N VAL A 89 6.16 -6.68 2.52
CA VAL A 89 4.94 -7.48 2.73
C VAL A 89 3.75 -6.58 2.96
N MET A 90 3.90 -5.57 3.82
CA MET A 90 2.86 -4.57 4.07
C MET A 90 2.48 -3.84 2.78
N ALA A 91 3.45 -3.37 2.01
CA ALA A 91 3.25 -2.73 0.71
C ALA A 91 2.53 -3.62 -0.28
N PHE A 92 2.83 -4.92 -0.32
CA PHE A 92 2.11 -5.86 -1.17
C PHE A 92 0.63 -5.95 -0.78
N LEU A 93 0.35 -6.13 0.52
CA LEU A 93 -1.01 -6.27 1.03
C LEU A 93 -1.83 -4.99 0.86
N ALA A 94 -1.23 -3.83 1.15
CA ALA A 94 -1.85 -2.53 0.99
C ALA A 94 -2.17 -2.25 -0.48
N ASN A 95 -1.20 -2.42 -1.39
CA ASN A 95 -1.43 -2.20 -2.83
C ASN A 95 -2.46 -3.18 -3.42
N PHE A 96 -2.38 -4.47 -3.08
CA PHE A 96 -3.38 -5.45 -3.51
C PHE A 96 -4.79 -5.04 -3.05
N SER A 97 -4.93 -4.67 -1.78
CA SER A 97 -6.21 -4.21 -1.21
C SER A 97 -6.69 -2.90 -1.84
N SER A 98 -5.78 -1.97 -2.13
CA SER A 98 -6.07 -0.72 -2.83
C SER A 98 -6.64 -0.97 -4.23
N LEU A 99 -6.06 -1.89 -5.01
CA LEU A 99 -6.60 -2.22 -6.33
C LEU A 99 -8.00 -2.84 -6.25
N LEU A 100 -8.24 -3.72 -5.27
CA LEU A 100 -9.58 -4.27 -5.02
C LEU A 100 -10.60 -3.19 -4.66
N LEU A 101 -10.24 -2.29 -3.74
CA LEU A 101 -11.08 -1.18 -3.32
C LEU A 101 -11.36 -0.23 -4.47
N LEU A 102 -10.34 0.12 -5.26
CA LEU A 102 -10.50 0.99 -6.41
C LEU A 102 -11.46 0.38 -7.44
N PHE A 103 -11.29 -0.90 -7.78
CA PHE A 103 -12.24 -1.57 -8.67
C PHE A 103 -13.66 -1.49 -8.12
N ARG A 104 -13.84 -1.81 -6.83
CA ARG A 104 -15.14 -1.74 -6.16
C ARG A 104 -15.75 -0.34 -6.19
N ILE A 105 -14.97 0.70 -5.93
CA ILE A 105 -15.38 2.10 -5.99
C ILE A 105 -15.85 2.44 -7.41
N LEU A 106 -15.08 2.10 -8.43
CA LEU A 106 -15.44 2.34 -9.83
C LEU A 106 -16.74 1.61 -10.22
N ARG A 107 -16.93 0.36 -9.76
CA ARG A 107 -18.20 -0.36 -9.94
C ARG A 107 -19.37 0.35 -9.25
N ARG A 108 -19.18 0.86 -8.02
CA ARG A 108 -20.21 1.60 -7.26
C ARG A 108 -20.57 2.94 -7.88
N LEU A 109 -19.64 3.57 -8.58
CA LEU A 109 -19.87 4.80 -9.35
C LEU A 109 -20.52 4.52 -10.72
N ALA A 110 -21.01 3.30 -10.95
CA ALA A 110 -21.71 2.86 -12.16
C ALA A 110 -20.88 2.93 -13.46
N PHE A 111 -19.55 2.97 -13.37
CA PHE A 111 -18.70 2.80 -14.55
C PHE A 111 -18.92 1.43 -15.18
N SER A 112 -18.63 1.26 -16.47
CA SER A 112 -18.66 -0.06 -17.12
C SER A 112 -17.51 -0.94 -16.61
N ARG A 113 -17.63 -2.27 -16.78
CA ARG A 113 -16.56 -3.22 -16.37
C ARG A 113 -15.24 -2.88 -17.04
N PHE A 114 -15.28 -2.58 -18.34
CA PHE A 114 -14.11 -2.19 -19.12
C PHE A 114 -13.45 -0.92 -18.54
N LEU A 115 -14.22 0.14 -18.32
CA LEU A 115 -13.71 1.39 -17.74
C LEU A 115 -13.14 1.20 -16.33
N SER A 116 -13.73 0.29 -15.53
CA SER A 116 -13.24 -0.03 -14.19
C SER A 116 -11.88 -0.73 -14.23
N VAL A 117 -11.68 -1.65 -15.18
CA VAL A 117 -10.38 -2.31 -15.42
C VAL A 117 -9.35 -1.29 -15.91
N VAL A 118 -9.71 -0.45 -16.88
CA VAL A 118 -8.83 0.59 -17.41
C VAL A 118 -8.40 1.56 -16.31
N GLY A 119 -9.33 2.04 -15.48
CA GLY A 119 -9.02 2.92 -14.34
C GLY A 119 -8.10 2.27 -13.31
N LEU A 120 -8.31 0.98 -13.00
CA LEU A 120 -7.42 0.21 -12.13
C LEU A 120 -6.01 0.13 -12.71
N LEU A 121 -5.88 -0.19 -14.00
CA LEU A 121 -4.58 -0.29 -14.68
C LEU A 121 -3.86 1.06 -14.77
N PHE A 122 -4.60 2.15 -14.98
CA PHE A 122 -4.03 3.51 -14.95
C PHE A 122 -3.50 3.85 -13.55
N TYR A 123 -4.27 3.56 -12.50
CA TYR A 123 -3.81 3.74 -11.14
C TYR A 123 -2.57 2.89 -10.85
N ALA A 124 -2.58 1.61 -11.24
CA ALA A 124 -1.45 0.69 -11.03
C ALA A 124 -0.19 1.08 -11.81
N GLY A 125 -0.36 1.65 -13.01
CA GLY A 125 0.74 2.12 -13.86
C GLY A 125 1.31 3.48 -13.45
N SER A 126 0.65 4.21 -12.55
CA SER A 126 1.19 5.44 -12.00
C SER A 126 2.43 5.16 -11.16
N PHE A 127 3.50 5.93 -11.36
CA PHE A 127 4.76 5.71 -10.64
C PHE A 127 4.57 5.74 -9.11
N TRP A 128 3.76 6.69 -8.62
CA TRP A 128 3.54 6.95 -7.18
C TRP A 128 2.60 5.96 -6.48
N THR A 129 2.21 4.88 -7.15
CA THR A 129 1.42 3.80 -6.54
C THR A 129 2.32 2.57 -6.36
N LEU A 130 2.05 1.48 -7.08
CA LEU A 130 2.73 0.20 -6.92
C LEU A 130 4.24 0.31 -7.11
N LYS A 131 4.70 1.02 -8.16
CA LYS A 131 6.13 1.09 -8.45
C LYS A 131 6.90 1.78 -7.33
N PHE A 132 6.44 2.93 -6.84
CA PHE A 132 7.10 3.62 -5.75
C PHE A 132 7.07 2.80 -4.47
N SER A 133 5.95 2.15 -4.14
CA SER A 133 5.85 1.28 -2.95
C SER A 133 6.80 0.09 -2.96
N PHE A 134 7.21 -0.42 -4.12
CA PHE A 134 8.20 -1.51 -4.18
C PHE A 134 9.63 -1.02 -4.41
N TYR A 135 9.78 0.15 -5.02
CA TYR A 135 11.08 0.81 -5.18
C TYR A 135 11.60 1.34 -3.84
N SER A 136 10.72 1.94 -3.03
CA SER A 136 11.04 2.57 -1.74
C SER A 136 10.08 2.07 -0.64
N PRO A 137 10.20 0.79 -0.24
CA PRO A 137 9.16 0.10 0.52
C PRO A 137 8.96 0.58 1.95
N ALA A 138 9.93 1.28 2.54
CA ALA A 138 9.81 1.81 3.89
C ALA A 138 9.06 3.15 3.95
N TYR A 139 8.68 3.74 2.81
CA TYR A 139 7.64 4.75 2.76
C TYR A 139 6.30 4.12 3.11
N ILE A 140 5.33 4.96 3.44
CA ILE A 140 4.06 4.50 4.03
C ILE A 140 2.83 5.05 3.28
N ASP A 141 3.11 5.40 2.03
CA ASP A 141 2.19 6.00 1.09
C ASP A 141 1.19 4.95 0.61
N ASP A 142 1.58 3.68 0.51
CA ASP A 142 0.69 2.57 0.16
C ASP A 142 -0.40 2.33 1.20
N GLU A 143 -0.08 2.30 2.50
CA GLU A 143 -1.11 2.15 3.53
C GLU A 143 -1.96 3.42 3.61
N THR A 144 -1.36 4.60 3.45
CA THR A 144 -2.09 5.87 3.38
C THR A 144 -3.11 5.84 2.22
N GLN A 145 -2.69 5.43 1.03
CA GLN A 145 -3.56 5.28 -0.14
C GLN A 145 -4.66 4.24 0.10
N PHE A 146 -4.33 3.10 0.71
CA PHE A 146 -5.29 2.08 1.10
C PHE A 146 -6.37 2.65 2.05
N PHE A 147 -5.97 3.35 3.12
CA PHE A 147 -6.91 3.94 4.06
C PHE A 147 -7.77 5.03 3.44
N LEU A 148 -7.22 5.85 2.53
CA LEU A 148 -7.99 6.85 1.78
C LEU A 148 -9.03 6.18 0.87
N LEU A 149 -8.66 5.14 0.13
CA LEU A 149 -9.60 4.37 -0.69
C LEU A 149 -10.67 3.69 0.17
N LEU A 150 -10.29 3.15 1.33
CA LEU A 150 -11.22 2.55 2.26
C LEU A 150 -12.24 3.58 2.77
N LEU A 151 -11.79 4.79 3.10
CA LEU A 151 -12.66 5.89 3.52
C LEU A 151 -13.61 6.32 2.40
N ILE A 152 -13.12 6.42 1.15
CA ILE A 152 -13.95 6.74 -0.01
C ILE A 152 -15.02 5.67 -0.21
N ASP A 153 -14.65 4.39 -0.21
CA ASP A 153 -15.63 3.30 -0.38
C ASP A 153 -16.66 3.27 0.77
N ALA A 154 -16.22 3.48 2.01
CA ALA A 154 -17.10 3.54 3.17
C ALA A 154 -18.10 4.71 3.05
N THR A 155 -17.64 5.86 2.58
CA THR A 155 -18.48 7.06 2.37
C THR A 155 -19.51 6.82 1.27
N LEU A 156 -19.09 6.27 0.13
CA LEU A 156 -20.00 5.89 -0.95
C LEU A 156 -21.02 4.85 -0.49
N SER A 157 -20.60 3.87 0.32
CA SER A 157 -21.49 2.83 0.88
C SER A 157 -22.61 3.38 1.74
N ARG A 158 -22.41 4.53 2.41
CA ARG A 158 -23.43 5.19 3.23
C ARG A 158 -24.32 6.12 2.40
N ARG A 159 -23.77 6.81 1.41
CA ARG A 159 -24.52 7.71 0.52
C ARG A 159 -25.64 7.01 -0.24
N TRP A 160 -25.41 5.77 -0.67
CA TRP A 160 -26.43 4.95 -1.35
C TRP A 160 -27.43 4.25 -0.40
N ARG A 161 -27.32 4.45 0.92
CA ARG A 161 -28.34 3.95 1.88
C ARG A 161 -29.30 5.04 2.35
N LEU A 162 -29.02 6.30 2.05
CA LEU A 162 -29.82 7.46 2.46
C LEU A 162 -30.63 8.07 1.30
N LEU A 163 -30.51 7.51 0.10
CA LEU A 163 -31.30 7.78 -1.10
C LEU A 163 -32.11 6.53 -1.44
#